data_AF-A0A1E7FBH2-F1
#
_entry.id   AF-A0A1E7FBH2-F1
#
_cell.length_a   1.000
_cell.length_b   1.000
_cell.length_c   1.000
_cell.angle_alpha   90.00
_cell.angle_beta   90.00
_cell.angle_gamma   90.00
#
_symmetry.space_group_name_H-M   'P 1'
#
loop_
_entity.id
_entity.type
_entity.pdbx_description
1 polymer ?
#
loop_
_entity_poly.entity_id
_entity_poly.type
_entity_poly.pdbx_seq_one_letter_code
_entity_poly.pdbx_strand_id
1 'polypeptide(L)'
;MYFQPAVGVINFETTPQASTWFFQRDLQATARRYYGLKDSALELFWKDGSSTLFGFERKHEREQVFRLLPTHRNTNNIIPCHTDREFIVQASQEWQRGNVNNYDYLLLLNSAAGRSVQDLSRYPVFPWIISDYESTTLDLTNEKTFRDLTKPIGALNKKRLDYFKQRFEGMAEMEDPFLYGTHYSAAGYVLYYLVRSMPEHMLCLQNGKFDAPDRMFHSIHSCNACVLSNHADVKELTPEFYNPNNDFDFLINARGLQLGATQNGDRVDDVSLPPWAKSARDFLRKNNKALESEICTATLPRWIDLIFGSKSRGDAAKEANNLFHRSAYL
;
A
#
# COMPACT_ATOMS: atom_id res chain seq x y z
N MET A 1 16.26 1.38 5.92
CA MET A 1 16.29 2.79 6.39
C MET A 1 15.15 2.93 7.38
N TYR A 2 15.46 3.04 8.68
CA TYR A 2 14.43 3.18 9.71
C TYR A 2 13.80 4.58 9.61
N PHE A 3 12.48 4.61 9.54
CA PHE A 3 11.68 5.84 9.61
C PHE A 3 11.94 6.50 10.95
N GLN A 4 12.60 7.66 10.96
CA GLN A 4 12.68 8.53 12.13
C GLN A 4 11.92 9.81 11.78
N PRO A 5 10.77 10.09 12.42
CA PRO A 5 10.12 11.37 12.28
C PRO A 5 11.04 12.48 12.82
N ALA A 6 11.02 13.65 12.20
CA ALA A 6 11.74 14.82 12.69
C ALA A 6 11.29 15.16 14.12
N VAL A 7 12.23 15.19 15.06
CA VAL A 7 11.97 15.63 16.43
C VAL A 7 12.00 17.16 16.44
N GLY A 8 10.86 17.80 16.72
CA GLY A 8 10.83 19.19 17.19
C GLY A 8 10.52 20.31 16.18
N VAL A 9 9.90 20.04 15.03
CA VAL A 9 9.61 21.11 14.03
C VAL A 9 8.11 21.41 13.86
N ILE A 10 7.21 20.60 14.40
CA ILE A 10 5.76 20.87 14.29
C ILE A 10 5.08 20.68 15.65
N ASN A 11 4.85 21.79 16.34
CA ASN A 11 3.95 21.86 17.49
C ASN A 11 2.51 21.77 16.96
N PHE A 12 2.04 20.56 16.65
CA PHE A 12 0.62 20.31 16.81
C PHE A 12 0.39 20.29 18.32
N GLU A 13 -0.23 21.33 18.86
CA GLU A 13 -0.76 21.31 20.23
C GLU A 13 -1.86 20.24 20.29
N THR A 14 -1.47 18.97 20.36
CA THR A 14 -2.40 17.91 20.72
C THR A 14 -2.49 17.91 22.23
N THR A 15 -3.56 18.50 22.75
CA THR A 15 -3.96 18.24 24.12
C THR A 15 -4.06 16.72 24.26
N PRO A 16 -3.40 16.06 25.22
CA PRO A 16 -3.48 14.61 25.37
C PRO A 16 -4.95 14.24 25.60
N GLN A 17 -5.60 13.73 24.56
CA GLN A 17 -6.99 13.31 24.65
C GLN A 17 -6.99 11.87 25.15
N ALA A 18 -7.48 11.66 26.37
CA ALA A 18 -7.65 10.33 26.91
C ALA A 18 -8.82 9.65 26.16
N SER A 19 -8.49 8.60 25.40
CA SER A 19 -9.48 7.72 24.77
C SER A 19 -9.86 6.60 25.73
N THR A 20 -11.15 6.29 25.86
CA THR A 20 -11.64 5.15 26.65
C THR A 20 -12.36 4.17 25.73
N TRP A 21 -11.99 2.88 25.80
CA TRP A 21 -12.59 1.82 25.00
C TRP A 21 -13.20 0.73 25.89
N PHE A 22 -14.35 0.18 25.49
CA PHE A 22 -15.00 -0.90 26.21
C PHE A 22 -14.81 -2.22 25.47
N PHE A 23 -13.77 -2.98 25.80
CA PHE A 23 -13.36 -4.17 25.03
C PHE A 23 -14.47 -5.22 24.86
N GLN A 24 -15.34 -5.43 25.84
CA GLN A 24 -16.44 -6.41 25.71
C GLN A 24 -17.51 -6.01 24.69
N ARG A 25 -17.68 -4.70 24.45
CA ARG A 25 -18.73 -4.15 23.60
C ARG A 25 -18.19 -3.73 22.23
N ASP A 26 -16.99 -3.18 22.21
CA ASP A 26 -16.48 -2.40 21.08
C ASP A 26 -15.37 -3.15 20.30
N LEU A 27 -14.71 -4.15 20.88
CA LEU A 27 -13.64 -4.91 20.19
C LEU A 27 -14.24 -5.98 19.27
N GLN A 28 -13.93 -5.91 17.98
CA GLN A 28 -14.42 -6.85 16.96
C GLN A 28 -13.38 -7.85 16.48
N ALA A 29 -12.12 -7.42 16.40
CA ALA A 29 -11.04 -8.29 15.98
C ALA A 29 -9.71 -7.84 16.57
N THR A 30 -8.75 -8.74 16.53
CA THR A 30 -7.38 -8.49 16.97
C THR A 30 -6.41 -9.10 15.99
N ALA A 31 -5.28 -8.43 15.74
CA ALA A 31 -4.24 -8.99 14.89
C ALA A 31 -2.84 -8.73 15.47
N ARG A 32 -2.00 -9.76 15.45
CA ARG A 32 -0.57 -9.62 15.79
C ARG A 32 0.12 -8.82 14.68
N ARG A 33 0.93 -7.85 15.08
CA ARG A 33 1.61 -6.90 14.20
C ARG A 33 3.07 -6.73 14.60
N TYR A 34 3.76 -5.94 13.80
CA TYR A 34 5.14 -5.56 14.03
C TYR A 34 5.24 -4.13 14.56
N TYR A 35 6.20 -3.89 15.45
CA TYR A 35 6.64 -2.56 15.85
C TYR A 35 8.10 -2.40 15.42
N GLY A 36 8.37 -1.55 14.43
CA GLY A 36 9.66 -1.59 13.72
C GLY A 36 9.88 -2.98 13.09
N LEU A 37 11.03 -3.62 13.27
CA LEU A 37 11.26 -4.99 12.77
C LEU A 37 10.90 -6.10 13.79
N LYS A 38 10.21 -5.77 14.89
CA LYS A 38 9.93 -6.72 15.98
C LYS A 38 8.48 -7.17 15.94
N ASP A 39 8.23 -8.49 16.02
CA ASP A 39 6.89 -9.08 16.27
C ASP A 39 6.45 -8.81 17.72
N SER A 40 6.17 -7.55 18.01
CA SER A 40 5.82 -7.04 19.33
C SER A 40 4.75 -5.96 19.26
N ALA A 41 3.87 -5.97 18.26
CA ALA A 41 2.69 -5.11 18.24
C ALA A 41 1.38 -5.91 18.23
N LEU A 42 0.30 -5.23 18.61
CA LEU A 42 -1.07 -5.73 18.57
C LEU A 42 -1.98 -4.63 18.02
N GLU A 43 -2.72 -4.95 16.97
CA GLU A 43 -3.76 -4.09 16.43
C GLU A 43 -5.13 -4.56 16.90
N LEU A 44 -5.93 -3.62 17.39
CA LEU A 44 -7.30 -3.82 17.83
C LEU A 44 -8.24 -3.16 16.83
N PHE A 45 -9.26 -3.89 16.38
CA PHE A 45 -10.29 -3.41 15.46
C PHE A 45 -11.59 -3.18 16.20
N TRP A 46 -12.17 -2.01 15.99
CA TRP A 46 -13.31 -1.51 16.74
C TRP A 46 -14.60 -1.59 15.92
N LYS A 47 -15.74 -1.62 16.62
CA LYS A 47 -17.08 -1.72 16.00
C LYS A 47 -17.45 -0.54 15.08
N ASP A 48 -16.81 0.61 15.27
CA ASP A 48 -16.98 1.78 14.41
C ASP A 48 -16.16 1.70 13.11
N GLY A 49 -15.41 0.61 12.90
CA GLY A 49 -14.57 0.38 11.73
C GLY A 49 -13.14 0.93 11.87
N SER A 50 -12.84 1.67 12.95
CA SER A 50 -11.48 2.15 13.22
C SER A 50 -10.58 1.03 13.76
N SER A 51 -9.27 1.26 13.75
CA SER A 51 -8.30 0.38 14.40
C SER A 51 -7.29 1.17 15.22
N THR A 52 -6.65 0.52 16.18
CA THR A 52 -5.56 1.12 16.97
C THR A 52 -4.42 0.14 17.11
N LEU A 53 -3.21 0.57 16.77
CA LEU A 53 -1.98 -0.21 16.83
C LEU A 53 -1.21 0.11 18.11
N PHE A 54 -0.98 -0.90 18.93
CA PHE A 54 -0.18 -0.81 20.15
C PHE A 54 1.17 -1.48 19.93
N GLY A 55 2.26 -0.72 20.06
CA GLY A 55 3.63 -1.23 20.07
C GLY A 55 4.07 -1.58 21.49
N PHE A 56 4.70 -2.74 21.65
CA PHE A 56 5.29 -3.21 22.91
C PHE A 56 6.80 -3.34 22.76
N GLU A 57 7.55 -3.20 23.86
CA GLU A 57 9.01 -3.37 23.83
C GLU A 57 9.39 -4.81 23.49
N ARG A 58 8.62 -5.78 24.00
CA ARG A 58 8.90 -7.21 23.88
C ARG A 58 7.66 -8.00 23.43
N LYS A 59 7.90 -9.03 22.62
CA LYS A 59 6.86 -10.00 22.20
C LYS A 59 6.10 -10.60 23.38
N HIS A 60 6.79 -10.88 24.49
CA HIS A 60 6.18 -11.46 25.69
C HIS A 60 5.11 -10.54 26.30
N GLU A 61 5.36 -9.23 26.37
CA GLU A 61 4.40 -8.24 26.89
C GLU A 61 3.15 -8.16 26.01
N ARG A 62 3.35 -8.13 24.69
CA ARG A 62 2.25 -8.22 23.70
C ARG A 62 1.38 -9.45 23.93
N GLU A 63 1.99 -10.63 24.13
CA GLU A 63 1.25 -11.86 24.40
C GLU A 63 0.53 -11.83 25.76
N GLN A 64 1.12 -11.22 26.79
CA GLN A 64 0.44 -11.05 28.08
C GLN A 64 -0.83 -10.20 27.93
N VAL A 65 -0.73 -9.06 27.24
CA VAL A 65 -1.90 -8.20 26.96
C VAL A 65 -2.92 -8.93 26.11
N PHE A 66 -2.49 -9.62 25.05
CA PHE A 66 -3.37 -10.40 24.19
C PHE A 66 -4.20 -11.45 24.96
N ARG A 67 -3.59 -12.15 25.92
CA ARG A 67 -4.28 -13.15 26.77
C ARG A 67 -5.28 -12.56 27.77
N LEU A 68 -5.20 -11.26 28.04
CA LEU A 68 -6.15 -10.55 28.90
C LEU A 68 -7.38 -10.06 28.13
N LEU A 69 -7.31 -9.98 26.79
CA LEU A 69 -8.43 -9.53 25.98
C LEU A 69 -9.60 -10.53 26.03
N PRO A 70 -10.86 -10.05 25.95
CA PRO A 70 -12.05 -10.91 25.96
C PRO A 70 -12.04 -12.00 24.89
N THR A 71 -11.33 -11.75 23.78
CA THR A 71 -11.09 -12.68 22.66
C THR A 71 -10.62 -14.06 23.09
N HIS A 72 -9.82 -14.15 24.16
CA HIS A 72 -9.20 -15.42 24.57
C HIS A 72 -10.10 -16.25 25.51
N ARG A 73 -11.25 -15.72 25.96
CA ARG A 73 -11.95 -16.24 27.16
C ARG A 73 -13.41 -16.68 26.96
N ASN A 74 -13.89 -16.89 25.73
CA ASN A 74 -15.29 -17.24 25.35
C ASN A 74 -16.17 -16.05 24.95
N THR A 75 -16.00 -15.56 23.74
CA THR A 75 -17.09 -14.86 23.04
C THR A 75 -17.04 -15.27 21.57
N ASN A 76 -18.08 -15.97 21.10
CA ASN A 76 -18.31 -16.35 19.70
C ASN A 76 -18.39 -15.16 18.71
N ASN A 77 -18.06 -13.94 19.14
CA ASN A 77 -18.33 -12.69 18.43
C ASN A 77 -17.07 -11.87 18.11
N ILE A 78 -15.87 -12.27 18.57
CA ILE A 78 -14.64 -11.54 18.27
C ILE A 78 -13.76 -12.42 17.40
N ILE A 79 -13.56 -12.01 16.15
CA ILE A 79 -12.80 -12.76 15.15
C ILE A 79 -11.33 -12.52 15.43
N PRO A 80 -10.57 -13.53 15.90
CA PRO A 80 -9.13 -13.40 15.90
C PRO A 80 -8.73 -13.32 14.43
N CYS A 81 -8.11 -12.22 14.00
CA CYS A 81 -7.41 -12.18 12.71
C CYS A 81 -6.15 -13.02 12.90
N HIS A 82 -6.34 -14.34 12.90
CA HIS A 82 -5.25 -15.27 12.80
C HIS A 82 -4.60 -15.02 11.45
N THR A 83 -3.39 -14.47 11.46
CA THR A 83 -2.53 -14.38 10.27
C THR A 83 -1.91 -15.74 9.96
N ASP A 84 -2.64 -16.83 10.25
CA ASP A 84 -2.16 -18.19 10.09
C ASP A 84 -2.58 -18.76 8.74
N ARG A 85 -2.08 -19.95 8.47
CA ARG A 85 -2.31 -20.63 7.20
C ARG A 85 -3.79 -20.97 6.99
N GLU A 86 -4.53 -21.28 8.05
CA GLU A 86 -5.93 -21.70 7.95
C GLU A 86 -6.81 -20.52 7.53
N PHE A 87 -6.60 -19.35 8.13
CA PHE A 87 -7.29 -18.12 7.72
C PHE A 87 -7.06 -17.78 6.24
N ILE A 88 -5.81 -17.86 5.77
CA ILE A 88 -5.50 -17.59 4.36
C ILE A 88 -6.19 -18.59 3.44
N VAL A 89 -6.16 -19.89 3.78
CA VAL A 89 -6.83 -20.92 2.99
C VAL A 89 -8.35 -20.67 2.92
N GLN A 90 -8.96 -20.30 4.04
CA GLN A 90 -10.38 -19.97 4.08
C GLN A 90 -10.70 -18.72 3.24
N ALA A 91 -9.92 -17.64 3.40
CA ALA A 91 -10.08 -16.42 2.62
C ALA A 91 -9.95 -16.69 1.11
N SER A 92 -8.98 -17.50 0.69
CA SER A 92 -8.82 -17.91 -0.70
C SER A 92 -10.02 -18.72 -1.21
N GLN A 93 -10.58 -19.62 -0.41
CA GLN A 93 -11.77 -20.39 -0.80
C GLN A 93 -13.00 -19.50 -0.97
N GLU A 94 -13.23 -18.55 -0.06
CA GLU A 94 -14.36 -17.62 -0.14
C GLU A 94 -14.22 -16.67 -1.35
N TRP A 95 -13.00 -16.21 -1.63
CA TRP A 95 -12.70 -15.46 -2.84
C TRP A 95 -12.95 -16.27 -4.12
N GLN A 96 -12.48 -17.52 -4.18
CA GLN A 96 -12.73 -18.42 -5.32
C GLN A 96 -14.22 -18.73 -5.54
N ARG A 97 -15.03 -18.73 -4.47
CA ARG A 97 -16.50 -18.90 -4.53
C ARG A 97 -17.23 -17.61 -4.95
N GLY A 98 -16.55 -16.47 -4.98
CA GLY A 98 -17.14 -15.15 -5.26
C GLY A 98 -17.85 -14.52 -4.05
N ASN A 99 -17.67 -15.07 -2.84
CA ASN A 99 -18.24 -14.51 -1.61
C ASN A 99 -17.42 -13.31 -1.08
N VAL A 100 -16.17 -13.21 -1.51
CA VAL A 100 -15.25 -12.10 -1.23
C VAL A 100 -14.81 -11.52 -2.58
N ASN A 101 -14.89 -10.20 -2.73
CA ASN A 101 -14.45 -9.50 -3.95
C ASN A 101 -12.91 -9.32 -3.95
N ASN A 102 -12.34 -8.83 -5.05
CA ASN A 102 -10.89 -8.68 -5.18
C ASN A 102 -10.32 -7.66 -4.19
N TYR A 103 -11.01 -6.53 -3.98
CA TYR A 103 -10.61 -5.50 -3.02
C TYR A 103 -10.46 -6.06 -1.60
N ASP A 104 -11.49 -6.73 -1.10
CA ASP A 104 -11.51 -7.30 0.24
C ASP A 104 -10.50 -8.44 0.37
N TYR A 105 -10.36 -9.28 -0.67
CA TYR A 105 -9.35 -10.33 -0.66
C TYR A 105 -7.92 -9.78 -0.57
N LEU A 106 -7.61 -8.71 -1.30
CA LEU A 106 -6.33 -8.03 -1.21
C LEU A 106 -6.10 -7.42 0.18
N LEU A 107 -7.13 -6.84 0.82
CA LEU A 107 -7.03 -6.37 2.20
C LEU A 107 -6.77 -7.51 3.19
N LEU A 108 -7.43 -8.66 3.02
CA LEU A 108 -7.20 -9.85 3.85
C LEU A 108 -5.75 -10.34 3.71
N LEU A 109 -5.20 -10.41 2.50
CA LEU A 109 -3.81 -10.80 2.26
C LEU A 109 -2.82 -9.78 2.87
N ASN A 110 -3.07 -8.49 2.71
CA ASN A 110 -2.27 -7.43 3.33
C ASN A 110 -2.28 -7.56 4.87
N SER A 111 -3.45 -7.72 5.47
CA SER A 111 -3.60 -7.90 6.92
C SER A 111 -2.89 -9.15 7.41
N ALA A 112 -2.99 -10.27 6.68
CA ALA A 112 -2.28 -11.51 7.00
C ALA A 112 -0.75 -11.38 6.87
N ALA A 113 -0.27 -10.57 5.94
CA ALA A 113 1.14 -10.20 5.82
C ALA A 113 1.62 -9.20 6.89
N GLY A 114 0.77 -8.85 7.86
CA GLY A 114 1.10 -7.93 8.95
C GLY A 114 1.10 -6.46 8.54
N ARG A 115 0.51 -6.11 7.40
CA ARG A 115 0.35 -4.73 6.93
C ARG A 115 -0.86 -4.07 7.59
N SER A 116 -0.75 -2.78 7.85
CA SER A 116 -1.81 -1.98 8.51
C SER A 116 -1.75 -0.52 8.04
N VAL A 117 -2.92 0.10 7.93
CA VAL A 117 -3.04 1.54 7.66
C VAL A 117 -2.50 2.41 8.81
N GLN A 118 -2.33 1.83 10.00
CA GLN A 118 -1.75 2.48 11.18
C GLN A 118 -0.21 2.52 11.15
N ASP A 119 0.43 1.85 10.19
CA ASP A 119 1.89 1.83 10.05
C ASP A 119 2.28 2.15 8.59
N LEU A 120 2.70 3.40 8.35
CA LEU A 120 3.15 3.86 7.03
C LEU A 120 4.32 3.03 6.47
N SER A 121 5.15 2.43 7.33
CA SER A 121 6.27 1.58 6.88
C SER A 121 5.83 0.19 6.43
N ARG A 122 4.63 -0.24 6.83
CA ARG A 122 3.96 -1.48 6.43
C ARG A 122 2.54 -1.24 5.93
N TYR A 123 2.37 -0.18 5.15
CA TYR A 123 1.06 0.15 4.60
C TYR A 123 0.57 -0.96 3.64
N PRO A 124 -0.74 -1.18 3.52
CA PRO A 124 -1.29 -2.09 2.53
C PRO A 124 -0.85 -1.71 1.10
N VAL A 125 -0.56 -2.71 0.28
CA VAL A 125 -0.13 -2.57 -1.11
C VAL A 125 -1.17 -3.17 -2.05
N PHE A 126 -1.47 -2.45 -3.11
CA PHE A 126 -2.39 -2.83 -4.19
C PHE A 126 -1.69 -2.71 -5.55
N PRO A 127 -2.04 -3.55 -6.53
CA PRO A 127 -1.46 -3.46 -7.86
C PRO A 127 -1.90 -2.19 -8.59
N TRP A 128 -1.08 -1.69 -9.51
CA TRP A 128 -1.60 -1.00 -10.68
C TRP A 128 -2.46 -1.98 -11.50
N ILE A 129 -3.72 -1.63 -11.82
CA ILE A 129 -4.59 -2.47 -12.66
C ILE A 129 -4.70 -1.91 -14.08
N ILE A 130 -5.02 -0.62 -14.21
CA ILE A 130 -5.15 0.03 -15.53
C ILE A 130 -3.76 0.43 -16.04
N SER A 131 -3.53 0.24 -17.34
CA SER A 131 -2.35 0.70 -18.08
C SER A 131 -2.63 1.91 -18.98
N ASP A 132 -3.90 2.17 -19.31
CA ASP A 132 -4.32 3.27 -20.18
C ASP A 132 -4.76 4.50 -19.38
N TYR A 133 -3.91 5.53 -19.38
CA TYR A 133 -4.18 6.83 -18.76
C TYR A 133 -4.17 7.98 -19.78
N GLU A 134 -4.28 7.67 -21.07
CA GLU A 134 -4.21 8.64 -22.17
C GLU A 134 -5.51 8.72 -22.97
N SER A 135 -6.22 7.59 -23.13
CA SER A 135 -7.45 7.54 -23.90
C SER A 135 -8.58 8.39 -23.30
N THR A 136 -9.47 8.90 -24.16
CA THR A 136 -10.69 9.61 -23.75
C THR A 136 -11.77 8.69 -23.21
N THR A 137 -11.69 7.40 -23.51
CA THR A 137 -12.63 6.37 -23.04
C THR A 137 -11.85 5.19 -22.48
N LEU A 138 -12.33 4.65 -21.36
CA LEU A 138 -11.76 3.46 -20.72
C LEU A 138 -12.58 2.23 -21.12
N ASP A 139 -11.98 1.33 -21.90
CA ASP A 139 -12.60 0.08 -22.33
C ASP A 139 -12.13 -1.10 -21.48
N LEU A 140 -12.94 -1.49 -20.49
CA LEU A 140 -12.63 -2.62 -19.60
C LEU A 140 -12.87 -4.00 -20.24
N THR A 141 -13.28 -4.06 -21.52
CA THR A 141 -13.37 -5.31 -22.28
C THR A 141 -12.09 -5.61 -23.06
N ASN A 142 -11.22 -4.62 -23.22
CA ASN A 142 -9.96 -4.74 -23.93
C ASN A 142 -8.82 -5.12 -22.96
N GLU A 143 -8.23 -6.30 -23.15
CA GLU A 143 -7.09 -6.75 -22.34
C GLU A 143 -5.91 -5.77 -22.33
N LYS A 144 -5.72 -4.98 -23.40
CA LYS A 144 -4.63 -3.99 -23.48
C LYS A 144 -4.79 -2.82 -22.51
N THR A 145 -6.00 -2.58 -21.99
CA THR A 145 -6.28 -1.57 -20.96
C THR A 145 -5.76 -1.99 -19.59
N PHE A 146 -5.46 -3.28 -19.42
CA PHE A 146 -4.95 -3.84 -18.17
C PHE A 146 -3.43 -3.94 -18.18
N ARG A 147 -2.83 -3.73 -17.01
CA ARG A 147 -1.43 -4.04 -16.76
C ARG A 147 -1.22 -5.56 -16.80
N ASP A 148 -0.08 -5.99 -17.33
CA ASP A 148 0.41 -7.36 -17.18
C ASP A 148 0.77 -7.68 -15.71
N LEU A 149 -0.16 -8.31 -15.00
CA LEU A 149 0.00 -8.71 -13.59
C LEU A 149 0.96 -9.88 -13.38
N THR A 150 1.50 -10.49 -14.45
CA THR A 150 2.56 -11.51 -14.33
C THR A 150 3.94 -10.92 -14.05
N LYS A 151 4.07 -9.59 -14.20
CA LYS A 151 5.34 -8.87 -14.09
C LYS A 151 5.28 -7.84 -12.95
N PRO A 152 6.39 -7.64 -12.22
CA PRO A 152 6.52 -6.48 -11.34
C PRO A 152 6.68 -5.18 -12.15
N ILE A 153 6.49 -4.03 -11.50
CA ILE A 153 6.64 -2.68 -12.12
C ILE A 153 7.94 -2.57 -12.92
N GLY A 154 9.06 -2.93 -12.32
CA GLY A 154 10.38 -2.84 -12.95
C GLY A 154 10.51 -3.61 -14.26
N ALA A 155 9.69 -4.65 -14.46
CA ALA A 155 9.73 -5.53 -15.63
C ALA A 155 8.71 -5.20 -16.73
N LEU A 156 7.82 -4.21 -16.53
CA LEU A 156 6.83 -3.83 -17.55
C LEU A 156 7.47 -3.19 -18.80
N ASN A 157 8.49 -2.35 -18.61
CA ASN A 157 9.21 -1.71 -19.70
C ASN A 157 10.46 -2.53 -20.03
N LYS A 158 10.52 -3.08 -21.25
CA LYS A 158 11.61 -3.94 -21.69
C LYS A 158 12.99 -3.27 -21.62
N LYS A 159 13.12 -2.04 -22.13
CA LYS A 159 14.41 -1.31 -22.11
C LYS A 159 14.89 -1.08 -20.69
N ARG A 160 13.96 -0.77 -19.79
CA ARG A 160 14.26 -0.57 -18.37
C ARG A 160 14.64 -1.89 -17.67
N LEU A 161 13.96 -2.98 -17.99
CA LEU A 161 14.30 -4.30 -17.48
C LEU A 161 15.71 -4.72 -17.91
N ASP A 162 16.08 -4.46 -19.16
CA ASP A 162 17.42 -4.77 -19.67
C ASP A 162 18.50 -3.99 -18.89
N TYR A 163 18.24 -2.73 -18.55
CA TYR A 163 19.11 -1.95 -17.65
C TYR A 163 19.25 -2.61 -16.26
N PHE A 164 18.14 -3.02 -15.64
CA PHE A 164 18.20 -3.67 -14.33
C PHE A 164 18.98 -4.99 -14.37
N LYS A 165 18.82 -5.78 -15.44
CA LYS A 165 19.57 -7.03 -15.63
C LYS A 165 21.06 -6.78 -15.83
N GLN A 166 21.44 -5.80 -16.65
CA GLN A 166 22.85 -5.43 -16.84
C GLN A 166 23.48 -4.97 -15.52
N ARG A 167 22.77 -4.15 -14.74
CA ARG A 167 23.21 -3.71 -13.41
C ARG A 167 23.36 -4.91 -12.46
N PHE A 168 22.43 -5.86 -12.48
CA PHE A 168 22.46 -7.08 -11.67
C PHE A 168 23.66 -7.97 -12.03
N GLU A 169 23.94 -8.18 -13.32
CA GLU A 169 25.10 -8.93 -13.80
C GLU A 169 26.42 -8.28 -13.35
N GLY A 170 26.49 -6.95 -13.38
CA GLY A 170 27.63 -6.19 -12.85
C GLY A 170 27.85 -6.31 -11.34
N MET A 171 26.90 -6.90 -10.60
CA MET A 171 27.00 -7.18 -9.15
C MET A 171 27.32 -8.64 -8.84
N ALA A 172 27.78 -9.44 -9.82
CA ALA A 172 28.01 -10.87 -9.61
C ALA A 172 28.93 -11.20 -8.42
N GLU A 173 29.87 -10.32 -8.07
CA GLU A 173 30.80 -10.47 -6.95
C GLU A 173 30.24 -9.97 -5.60
N MET A 174 29.04 -9.37 -5.58
CA MET A 174 28.38 -8.97 -4.34
C MET A 174 27.71 -10.17 -3.69
N GLU A 175 27.68 -10.19 -2.35
CA GLU A 175 27.01 -11.26 -1.59
C GLU A 175 25.49 -11.33 -1.89
N ASP A 176 24.84 -10.17 -2.02
CA ASP A 176 23.38 -10.05 -2.22
C ASP A 176 23.06 -9.15 -3.44
N PRO A 177 23.23 -9.64 -4.69
CA PRO A 177 22.87 -8.88 -5.88
C PRO A 177 21.35 -8.71 -6.00
N PHE A 178 20.90 -7.61 -6.59
CA PHE A 178 19.48 -7.25 -6.65
C PHE A 178 19.13 -6.51 -7.95
N LEU A 179 17.86 -6.60 -8.38
CA LEU A 179 17.36 -5.82 -9.51
C LEU A 179 16.94 -4.42 -9.07
N TYR A 180 16.26 -4.34 -7.91
CA TYR A 180 15.66 -3.08 -7.44
C TYR A 180 16.25 -2.63 -6.10
N GLY A 181 16.89 -1.46 -6.10
CA GLY A 181 17.40 -0.83 -4.86
C GLY A 181 16.31 -0.12 -4.05
N THR A 182 15.18 0.17 -4.68
CA THR A 182 13.98 0.74 -4.07
C THR A 182 12.89 -0.32 -3.99
N HIS A 183 12.07 -0.28 -2.95
CA HIS A 183 10.97 -1.21 -2.76
C HIS A 183 9.67 -0.70 -3.39
N TYR A 184 8.69 -1.56 -3.69
CA TYR A 184 7.41 -1.13 -4.27
C TYR A 184 6.46 -0.45 -3.26
N SER A 185 6.76 -0.57 -1.97
CA SER A 185 5.97 -0.05 -0.86
C SER A 185 6.91 0.55 0.18
N ALA A 186 6.73 1.84 0.47
CA ALA A 186 7.53 2.60 1.43
C ALA A 186 6.70 3.76 1.98
N ALA A 187 6.97 4.19 3.22
CA ALA A 187 6.25 5.29 3.86
C ALA A 187 6.26 6.57 3.02
N GLY A 188 7.38 6.87 2.37
CA GLY A 188 7.48 8.02 1.45
C GLY A 188 6.52 7.94 0.26
N TYR A 189 6.23 6.75 -0.28
CA TYR A 189 5.28 6.57 -1.38
C TYR A 189 3.83 6.67 -0.91
N VAL A 190 3.53 6.17 0.28
CA VAL A 190 2.21 6.33 0.90
C VAL A 190 1.93 7.81 1.09
N LEU A 191 2.86 8.55 1.70
CA LEU A 191 2.70 9.99 1.89
C LEU A 191 2.74 10.78 0.59
N TYR A 192 3.48 10.31 -0.42
CA TYR A 192 3.42 10.88 -1.76
C TYR A 192 1.98 10.86 -2.31
N TYR A 193 1.28 9.72 -2.22
CA TYR A 193 -0.12 9.64 -2.65
C TYR A 193 -1.07 10.42 -1.73
N LEU A 194 -0.87 10.32 -0.42
CA LEU A 194 -1.81 10.81 0.60
C LEU A 194 -1.50 12.22 1.11
N VAL A 195 -0.61 12.99 0.47
CA VAL A 195 -0.19 14.32 0.95
C VAL A 195 -1.36 15.28 1.18
N ARG A 196 -2.47 15.12 0.44
CA ARG A 196 -3.69 15.94 0.60
C ARG A 196 -4.55 15.52 1.79
N SER A 197 -4.54 14.24 2.14
CA SER A 197 -5.30 13.68 3.26
C SER A 197 -4.51 13.69 4.58
N MET A 198 -3.19 13.50 4.50
CA MET A 198 -2.25 13.39 5.63
C MET A 198 -1.08 14.40 5.54
N PRO A 199 -1.34 15.72 5.36
CA PRO A 199 -0.29 16.71 5.15
C PRO A 199 0.67 16.81 6.34
N GLU A 200 0.17 16.67 7.57
CA GLU A 200 0.97 16.65 8.80
C GLU A 200 2.07 15.59 8.78
N HIS A 201 1.79 14.39 8.27
CA HIS A 201 2.78 13.32 8.18
C HIS A 201 3.85 13.61 7.12
N MET A 202 3.45 14.22 5.99
CA MET A 202 4.41 14.67 4.97
C MET A 202 5.34 15.75 5.55
N LEU A 203 4.80 16.73 6.27
CA LEU A 203 5.60 17.78 6.89
C LEU A 203 6.58 17.21 7.93
N CYS A 204 6.18 16.23 8.72
CA CYS A 204 7.08 15.51 9.64
C CYS A 204 8.21 14.79 8.90
N LEU A 205 7.94 14.22 7.73
CA LEU A 205 8.94 13.52 6.91
C LEU A 205 9.92 14.51 6.24
N GLN A 206 9.43 15.66 5.80
CA GLN A 206 10.16 16.63 4.99
C GLN A 206 10.59 17.88 5.80
N ASN A 207 10.85 17.69 7.10
CA ASN A 207 11.40 18.71 7.99
C ASN A 207 10.62 20.05 8.00
N GLY A 208 9.29 19.95 8.10
CA GLY A 208 8.38 21.09 8.21
C GLY A 208 8.02 21.77 6.89
N LYS A 209 8.43 21.23 5.74
CA LYS A 209 8.08 21.75 4.40
C LYS A 209 7.52 20.65 3.53
N PHE A 210 6.76 21.01 2.49
CA PHE A 210 6.40 20.05 1.46
C PHE A 210 7.60 19.79 0.53
N ASP A 211 7.57 18.65 -0.18
CA ASP A 211 8.60 18.31 -1.16
C ASP A 211 8.61 19.29 -2.35
N ALA A 212 9.63 19.24 -3.21
CA ALA A 212 9.67 20.03 -4.42
C ALA A 212 8.44 19.73 -5.30
N PRO A 213 7.75 20.74 -5.84
CA PRO A 213 6.50 20.56 -6.59
C PRO A 213 6.58 19.52 -7.72
N ASP A 214 7.69 19.48 -8.48
CA ASP A 214 7.90 18.51 -9.57
C ASP A 214 8.03 17.05 -9.10
N ARG A 215 8.29 16.83 -7.80
CA ARG A 215 8.36 15.51 -7.17
C ARG A 215 7.10 15.14 -6.41
N MET A 216 6.11 16.02 -6.34
CA MET A 216 4.86 15.76 -5.64
C MET A 216 3.88 14.98 -6.51
N PHE A 217 2.91 14.32 -5.89
CA PHE A 217 1.85 13.64 -6.62
C PHE A 217 0.86 14.67 -7.15
N HIS A 218 0.95 14.98 -8.45
CA HIS A 218 0.11 15.99 -9.09
C HIS A 218 -0.65 15.48 -10.32
N SER A 219 -0.34 14.28 -10.83
CA SER A 219 -0.98 13.72 -12.03
C SER A 219 -0.90 12.20 -12.04
N ILE A 220 -2.03 11.54 -12.33
CA ILE A 220 -2.09 10.09 -12.51
C ILE A 220 -1.22 9.67 -13.70
N HIS A 221 -1.32 10.40 -14.82
CA HIS A 221 -0.56 10.12 -16.03
C HIS A 221 0.94 10.24 -15.77
N SER A 222 1.40 11.35 -15.15
CA SER A 222 2.81 11.56 -14.85
C SER A 222 3.33 10.51 -13.86
N CYS A 223 2.53 10.16 -12.84
CA CYS A 223 2.89 9.11 -11.90
C CYS A 223 3.05 7.75 -12.60
N ASN A 224 2.12 7.39 -13.50
CA ASN A 224 2.21 6.16 -14.28
C ASN A 224 3.45 6.16 -15.20
N ALA A 225 3.72 7.26 -15.89
CA ALA A 225 4.91 7.41 -16.72
C ALA A 225 6.21 7.27 -15.90
N CYS A 226 6.27 7.84 -14.69
CA CYS A 226 7.40 7.70 -13.78
C CYS A 226 7.63 6.24 -13.37
N VAL A 227 6.59 5.51 -12.96
CA VAL A 227 6.75 4.10 -12.58
C VAL A 227 7.12 3.20 -13.75
N LEU A 228 7.02 3.66 -15.00
CA LEU A 228 7.41 2.90 -16.20
C LEU A 228 8.79 3.28 -16.76
N SER A 229 9.36 4.42 -16.34
CA SER A 229 10.58 4.98 -16.93
C SER A 229 11.71 5.22 -15.93
N ASN A 230 11.41 5.68 -14.71
CA ASN A 230 12.43 5.99 -13.71
C ASN A 230 12.98 4.69 -13.08
N HIS A 231 14.31 4.59 -13.00
CA HIS A 231 15.01 3.42 -12.44
C HIS A 231 14.91 3.32 -10.92
N ALA A 232 14.66 4.45 -10.24
CA ALA A 232 14.45 4.50 -8.79
C ALA A 232 12.97 4.43 -8.39
N ASP A 233 12.07 4.17 -9.34
CA ASP A 233 10.63 4.19 -9.10
C ASP A 233 9.96 2.91 -9.58
N VAL A 234 9.72 2.02 -8.61
CA VAL A 234 9.04 0.73 -8.80
C VAL A 234 7.79 0.61 -7.93
N LYS A 235 7.21 1.75 -7.53
CA LYS A 235 6.11 1.79 -6.57
C LYS A 235 4.83 1.17 -7.13
N GLU A 236 4.19 0.35 -6.31
CA GLU A 236 2.81 -0.10 -6.51
C GLU A 236 1.84 0.93 -5.89
N LEU A 237 0.54 0.64 -5.94
CA LEU A 237 -0.51 1.50 -5.42
C LEU A 237 -0.87 1.15 -3.97
N THR A 238 -1.76 1.95 -3.40
CA THR A 238 -2.39 1.76 -2.10
C THR A 238 -3.90 1.51 -2.27
N PRO A 239 -4.63 1.00 -1.24
CA PRO A 239 -6.05 0.67 -1.34
C PRO A 239 -6.97 1.84 -1.70
N GLU A 240 -6.55 3.08 -1.43
CA GLU A 240 -7.35 4.30 -1.66
C GLU A 240 -7.73 4.46 -3.14
N PHE A 241 -6.89 3.95 -4.06
CA PHE A 241 -7.17 3.97 -5.50
C PHE A 241 -8.36 3.11 -5.93
N TYR A 242 -8.83 2.22 -5.06
CA TYR A 242 -9.89 1.24 -5.35
C TYR A 242 -11.03 1.26 -4.32
N ASN A 243 -10.99 2.19 -3.37
CA ASN A 243 -11.90 2.21 -2.22
C ASN A 243 -13.37 2.30 -2.67
N PRO A 244 -14.21 1.29 -2.37
CA PRO A 244 -15.61 1.25 -2.83
C PRO A 244 -16.48 2.35 -2.19
N ASN A 245 -16.06 2.90 -1.05
CA ASN A 245 -16.76 4.01 -0.40
C ASN A 245 -16.58 5.35 -1.14
N ASN A 246 -15.74 5.39 -2.19
CA ASN A 246 -15.41 6.58 -2.97
C ASN A 246 -14.85 7.71 -2.09
N ASP A 247 -13.98 7.36 -1.14
CA ASP A 247 -13.15 8.34 -0.46
C ASP A 247 -12.05 8.82 -1.43
N PHE A 248 -12.28 9.97 -2.03
CA PHE A 248 -11.40 10.59 -3.02
C PHE A 248 -10.61 11.78 -2.46
N ASP A 249 -10.61 11.97 -1.14
CA ASP A 249 -10.00 13.16 -0.51
C ASP A 249 -8.50 13.27 -0.82
N PHE A 250 -7.82 12.14 -1.03
CA PHE A 250 -6.39 12.13 -1.39
C PHE A 250 -6.11 12.70 -2.78
N LEU A 251 -7.13 12.84 -3.64
CA LEU A 251 -7.02 13.40 -4.98
C LEU A 251 -7.39 14.90 -5.03
N ILE A 252 -8.04 15.42 -3.99
CA ILE A 252 -8.60 16.78 -3.96
C ILE A 252 -7.93 17.60 -2.85
N ASN A 253 -7.42 18.78 -3.19
CA ASN A 253 -6.82 19.70 -2.24
C ASN A 253 -7.89 20.53 -1.51
N ALA A 254 -8.83 19.86 -0.82
CA ALA A 254 -9.94 20.51 -0.15
C ALA A 254 -9.50 21.49 0.97
N ARG A 255 -8.32 21.27 1.55
CA ARG A 255 -7.74 22.11 2.61
C ARG A 255 -6.98 23.33 2.07
N GLY A 256 -6.87 23.50 0.76
CA GLY A 256 -6.14 24.62 0.15
C GLY A 256 -4.65 24.64 0.51
N LEU A 257 -4.02 23.46 0.58
CA LEU A 257 -2.61 23.31 0.91
C LEU A 257 -1.72 24.06 -0.09
N GLN A 258 -0.66 24.69 0.41
CA GLN A 258 0.32 25.42 -0.39
C GLN A 258 1.41 24.47 -0.90
N LEU A 259 1.11 23.72 -1.96
CA LEU A 259 2.00 22.70 -2.52
C LEU A 259 2.98 23.24 -3.59
N GLY A 260 2.95 24.55 -3.86
CA GLY A 260 3.84 25.22 -4.80
C GLY A 260 3.45 25.07 -6.27
N ALA A 261 4.40 25.35 -7.17
CA ALA A 261 4.25 25.24 -8.61
C ALA A 261 5.44 24.51 -9.23
N THR A 262 5.17 23.69 -10.26
CA THR A 262 6.20 22.96 -11.02
C THR A 262 7.11 23.92 -11.77
N GLN A 263 8.20 23.42 -12.34
CA GLN A 263 9.10 24.21 -13.19
C GLN A 263 8.39 24.81 -14.42
N ASN A 264 7.30 24.19 -14.87
CA ASN A 264 6.48 24.69 -15.97
C ASN A 264 5.51 25.79 -15.54
N GLY A 265 5.45 26.13 -14.25
CA GLY A 265 4.55 27.13 -13.69
C GLY A 265 3.17 26.58 -13.30
N ASP A 266 2.92 25.29 -13.50
CA ASP A 266 1.65 24.66 -13.12
C ASP A 266 1.56 24.53 -11.60
N ARG A 267 0.52 25.09 -11.01
CA ARG A 267 0.26 24.97 -9.58
C ARG A 267 -0.06 23.51 -9.22
N VAL A 268 0.60 23.00 -8.17
CA VAL A 268 0.25 21.71 -7.59
C VAL A 268 -0.98 21.91 -6.71
N ASP A 269 -2.12 21.37 -7.13
CA ASP A 269 -3.41 21.52 -6.45
C ASP A 269 -4.16 20.18 -6.42
N ASP A 270 -5.35 20.05 -7.00
CA ASP A 270 -5.99 18.75 -7.25
C ASP A 270 -5.12 17.88 -8.17
N VAL A 271 -5.24 16.56 -8.03
CA VAL A 271 -4.53 15.61 -8.89
C VAL A 271 -5.15 15.61 -10.28
N SER A 272 -4.35 15.85 -11.32
CA SER A 272 -4.78 15.73 -12.71
C SER A 272 -5.17 14.29 -13.03
N LEU A 273 -6.41 14.12 -13.47
CA LEU A 273 -7.00 12.83 -13.78
C LEU A 273 -6.88 12.48 -15.27
N PRO A 274 -6.95 11.19 -15.63
CA PRO A 274 -6.97 10.76 -17.02
C PRO A 274 -8.19 11.30 -17.78
N PRO A 275 -8.13 11.48 -19.11
CA PRO A 275 -9.23 12.04 -19.89
C PRO A 275 -10.55 11.26 -19.79
N TRP A 276 -10.47 9.94 -19.56
CA TRP A 276 -11.65 9.11 -19.35
C TRP A 276 -12.33 9.31 -17.99
N ALA A 277 -11.73 10.00 -17.03
CA ALA A 277 -12.32 10.24 -15.71
C ALA A 277 -12.94 11.63 -15.61
N LYS A 278 -14.26 11.71 -15.40
CA LYS A 278 -14.98 12.99 -15.31
C LYS A 278 -14.81 13.72 -13.97
N SER A 279 -14.39 13.00 -12.94
CA SER A 279 -14.18 13.50 -11.57
C SER A 279 -13.36 12.48 -10.78
N ALA A 280 -12.85 12.86 -9.61
CA ALA A 280 -12.13 11.95 -8.72
C ALA A 280 -13.00 10.76 -8.28
N ARG A 281 -14.29 10.99 -8.06
CA ARG A 281 -15.28 9.92 -7.82
C ARG A 281 -15.42 8.97 -9.01
N ASP A 282 -15.55 9.50 -10.23
CA ASP A 282 -15.65 8.66 -11.44
C ASP A 282 -14.35 7.87 -11.68
N PHE A 283 -13.20 8.47 -11.39
CA PHE A 283 -11.89 7.80 -11.41
C PHE A 283 -11.86 6.58 -10.46
N LEU A 284 -12.23 6.76 -9.18
CA LEU A 284 -12.25 5.64 -8.22
C LEU A 284 -13.26 4.56 -8.61
N ARG A 285 -14.46 4.94 -9.06
CA ARG A 285 -15.47 3.96 -9.53
C ARG A 285 -14.95 3.13 -10.68
N LYS A 286 -14.22 3.73 -11.62
CA LYS A 286 -13.64 3.01 -12.77
C LYS A 286 -12.46 2.14 -12.38
N ASN A 287 -11.60 2.59 -11.46
CA ASN A 287 -10.53 1.75 -10.90
C ASN A 287 -11.10 0.54 -10.16
N ASN A 288 -12.09 0.75 -9.28
CA ASN A 288 -12.76 -0.34 -8.59
C ASN A 288 -13.41 -1.32 -9.58
N LYS A 289 -14.12 -0.83 -10.61
CA LYS A 289 -14.66 -1.70 -11.68
C LYS A 289 -13.57 -2.47 -12.44
N ALA A 290 -12.41 -1.87 -12.68
CA ALA A 290 -11.30 -2.55 -13.33
C ALA A 290 -10.72 -3.64 -12.42
N LEU A 291 -10.53 -3.35 -11.13
CA LEU A 291 -10.08 -4.31 -10.13
C LEU A 291 -11.04 -5.51 -10.03
N GLU A 292 -12.35 -5.26 -10.03
CA GLU A 292 -13.38 -6.30 -9.93
C GLU A 292 -13.75 -6.95 -11.28
N SER A 293 -13.05 -6.61 -12.36
CA SER A 293 -13.31 -7.19 -13.69
C SER A 293 -12.86 -8.65 -13.79
N GLU A 294 -13.50 -9.43 -14.67
CA GLU A 294 -13.12 -10.83 -14.90
C GLU A 294 -11.66 -10.99 -15.36
N ILE A 295 -11.18 -10.06 -16.20
CA ILE A 295 -9.79 -10.02 -16.69
C ILE A 295 -8.82 -9.87 -15.51
N CYS A 296 -9.12 -8.94 -14.59
CA CYS A 296 -8.31 -8.75 -13.38
C CYS A 296 -8.39 -9.98 -12.48
N THR A 297 -9.58 -10.48 -12.15
CA THR A 297 -9.79 -11.67 -11.31
C THR A 297 -8.98 -12.88 -11.81
N ALA A 298 -8.98 -13.13 -13.11
CA ALA A 298 -8.27 -14.25 -13.72
C ALA A 298 -6.73 -14.12 -13.61
N THR A 299 -6.20 -12.90 -13.54
CA THR A 299 -4.75 -12.63 -13.56
C THR A 299 -4.18 -12.22 -12.21
N LEU A 300 -5.01 -11.76 -11.27
CA LEU A 300 -4.64 -11.29 -9.94
C LEU A 300 -3.78 -12.28 -9.13
N PRO A 301 -4.01 -13.63 -9.18
CA PRO A 301 -3.12 -14.59 -8.51
C PRO A 301 -1.65 -14.45 -8.90
N ARG A 302 -1.37 -14.03 -10.13
CA ARG A 302 0.01 -13.86 -10.63
C ARG A 302 0.72 -12.70 -9.97
N TRP A 303 0.00 -11.62 -9.68
CA TRP A 303 0.54 -10.50 -8.91
C TRP A 303 0.67 -10.86 -7.43
N ILE A 304 -0.30 -11.60 -6.88
CA ILE A 304 -0.22 -12.11 -5.50
C ILE A 304 1.04 -12.97 -5.31
N ASP A 305 1.40 -13.81 -6.27
CA ASP A 305 2.65 -14.59 -6.23
C ASP A 305 3.90 -13.70 -6.12
N LEU A 306 3.91 -12.54 -6.79
CA LEU A 306 5.04 -11.60 -6.75
C LEU A 306 5.16 -10.90 -5.38
N ILE A 307 4.04 -10.59 -4.72
CA ILE A 307 4.07 -9.77 -3.50
C ILE A 307 4.05 -10.62 -2.23
N PHE A 308 3.17 -11.62 -2.18
CA PHE A 308 2.90 -12.43 -0.98
C PHE A 308 3.23 -13.91 -1.16
N GLY A 309 3.29 -14.39 -2.40
CA GLY A 309 3.41 -15.81 -2.70
C GLY A 309 4.82 -16.25 -3.05
N SER A 310 4.89 -17.27 -3.89
CA SER A 310 6.11 -18.04 -4.17
C SER A 310 7.21 -17.26 -4.89
N LYS A 311 6.86 -16.18 -5.61
CA LYS A 311 7.78 -15.35 -6.39
C LYS A 311 8.20 -14.06 -5.65
N SER A 312 7.92 -13.97 -4.36
CA SER A 312 8.27 -12.81 -3.54
C SER A 312 9.73 -12.80 -3.09
N ARG A 313 10.37 -13.97 -2.99
CA ARG A 313 11.75 -14.14 -2.47
C ARG A 313 12.51 -15.25 -3.20
N GLY A 314 13.83 -15.28 -3.00
CA GLY A 314 14.70 -16.37 -3.49
C GLY A 314 14.80 -16.47 -5.01
N ASP A 315 15.13 -17.67 -5.50
CA ASP A 315 15.36 -17.93 -6.93
C ASP A 315 14.09 -17.68 -7.76
N ALA A 316 12.92 -18.03 -7.24
CA ALA A 316 11.65 -17.76 -7.91
C ALA A 316 11.42 -16.25 -8.13
N ALA A 317 11.82 -15.40 -7.18
CA ALA A 317 11.79 -13.95 -7.38
C ALA A 317 12.80 -13.50 -8.44
N LYS A 318 14.01 -14.06 -8.45
CA LYS A 318 15.02 -13.76 -9.47
C LYS A 318 14.51 -14.11 -10.87
N GLU A 319 13.97 -15.31 -11.07
CA GLU A 319 13.39 -15.78 -12.33
C GLU A 319 12.22 -14.89 -12.79
N ALA A 320 11.40 -14.42 -11.84
CA ALA A 320 10.29 -13.51 -12.10
C ALA A 320 10.70 -12.04 -12.31
N ASN A 321 12.00 -11.73 -12.25
CA ASN A 321 12.55 -10.36 -12.25
C ASN A 321 11.99 -9.50 -11.10
N ASN A 322 11.85 -10.08 -9.92
CA ASN A 322 11.19 -9.51 -8.73
C ASN A 322 12.12 -9.44 -7.50
N LEU A 323 13.44 -9.37 -7.72
CA LEU A 323 14.43 -9.41 -6.66
C LEU A 323 14.80 -8.01 -6.16
N PHE A 324 14.44 -7.71 -4.91
CA PHE A 324 14.76 -6.45 -4.24
C PHE A 324 16.03 -6.55 -3.42
N HIS A 325 16.60 -5.40 -3.05
CA HIS A 325 17.70 -5.34 -2.10
C HIS A 325 17.34 -6.06 -0.78
N ARG A 326 18.30 -6.75 -0.15
CA ARG A 326 18.10 -7.58 1.05
C ARG A 326 17.32 -6.90 2.18
N SER A 327 17.51 -5.59 2.36
CA SER A 327 16.81 -4.81 3.38
C SER A 327 15.28 -4.80 3.23
N ALA A 328 14.74 -5.17 2.06
CA ALA A 328 13.31 -5.30 1.81
C ALA A 328 12.70 -6.57 2.45
N TYR A 329 13.52 -7.52 2.88
CA TYR A 329 13.07 -8.81 3.40
C TYR A 329 13.24 -8.97 4.92
N LEU A 330 13.79 -7.93 5.58
CA LEU A 330 14.12 -7.89 7.00
C LEU A 330 12.91 -7.63 7.90
#